data_AF-A0A4J1T0J9-F1
#
_entry.id   AF-A0A4J1T0J9-F1
#
_cell.length_a   1.000
_cell.length_b   1.000
_cell.length_c   1.000
_cell.angle_alpha   90.00
_cell.angle_beta   90.00
_cell.angle_gamma   90.00
#
_symmetry.space_group_name_H-M   'P 1'
#
loop_
_entity.id
_entity.type
_entity.pdbx_description
1 polymer ?
#
loop_
_entity_poly.entity_id
_entity_poly.type
_entity_poly.pdbx_seq_one_letter_code
_entity_poly.pdbx_strand_id
1 'polypeptide(L)'
;MDASPHAWFGPETTNLHLAIDDASGNILGAYFDKQETLNAYYHVLEQILANHGIPLQMKTDKRTVFTYQASNSKKMEDDTYTQFGYACHQLGILLETTSIPQAKGRVERLNQTLQSRLPIELERNKIHTLEEANTFLLSYIQTFNEQFGNKTKLSVFEEAPNPSERNLILARLAERVVDSGHHIRFQNRCYIPTEQGKEVYFIRKTKALVLKAFDGDIYLNIADKIYHTKELLDHELYSKNFEQEPEQKKERRKYIPPQTHPWKLTSFKQYLHKNKKDYEEFTSEEIHSPQLQV
;
A
#
# COMPACT_ATOMS: atom_id res chain seq x y z
N MET A 1 -0.14 10.29 -17.40
CA MET A 1 -0.01 10.12 -15.95
C MET A 1 0.81 11.28 -15.42
N ASP A 2 0.40 11.85 -14.29
CA ASP A 2 1.06 13.01 -13.69
C ASP A 2 0.85 13.02 -12.17
N ALA A 3 1.65 13.80 -11.45
CA ALA A 3 1.50 14.07 -10.04
C ALA A 3 1.04 15.52 -9.81
N SER A 4 0.01 15.67 -8.98
CA SER A 4 -0.65 16.94 -8.70
C SER A 4 -0.43 17.33 -7.24
N PRO A 5 0.58 18.19 -6.94
CA PRO A 5 0.79 18.72 -5.61
C PRO A 5 -0.32 19.70 -5.24
N HIS A 6 -1.02 19.44 -4.14
CA HIS A 6 -2.07 20.33 -3.64
C HIS A 6 -2.33 20.15 -2.14
N ALA A 7 -3.03 21.13 -1.58
CA ALA A 7 -3.55 21.14 -0.22
C ALA A 7 -4.79 20.22 -0.08
N TRP A 8 -4.64 18.92 -0.33
CA TRP A 8 -5.77 17.99 -0.45
C TRP A 8 -6.51 17.72 0.87
N PHE A 9 -5.79 17.81 2.00
CA PHE A 9 -6.29 17.47 3.35
C PHE A 9 -6.20 18.64 4.34
N GLY A 10 -5.93 19.86 3.87
CA GLY A 10 -5.68 21.02 4.71
C GLY A 10 -4.37 21.73 4.32
N PRO A 11 -3.60 22.30 5.28
CA PRO A 11 -2.48 23.19 4.96
C PRO A 11 -1.25 22.49 4.38
N GLU A 12 -1.11 21.18 4.60
CA GLU A 12 0.02 20.41 4.09
C GLU A 12 -0.18 20.06 2.61
N THR A 13 0.87 20.24 1.82
CA THR A 13 0.86 19.83 0.41
C THR A 13 1.13 18.34 0.32
N THR A 14 0.21 17.59 -0.28
CA THR A 14 0.37 16.19 -0.66
C THR A 14 0.22 16.04 -2.16
N ASN A 15 0.59 14.89 -2.71
CA ASN A 15 0.62 14.64 -4.15
C ASN A 15 -0.41 13.59 -4.53
N LEU A 16 -1.31 13.94 -5.45
CA LEU A 16 -2.20 12.98 -6.10
C LEU A 16 -1.57 12.56 -7.42
N HIS A 17 -1.22 11.28 -7.53
CA HIS A 17 -0.76 10.69 -8.78
C HIS A 17 -1.99 10.16 -9.51
N LEU A 18 -2.11 10.44 -10.80
CA LEU A 18 -3.26 9.98 -11.58
C LEU A 18 -2.92 9.68 -13.03
N ALA A 19 -3.67 8.74 -13.59
CA ALA A 19 -3.66 8.42 -15.01
C ALA A 19 -5.06 8.62 -15.60
N ILE A 20 -5.11 9.25 -16.77
CA ILE A 20 -6.33 9.47 -17.56
C ILE A 20 -6.16 8.81 -18.93
N ASP A 21 -7.21 8.16 -19.40
CA ASP A 21 -7.29 7.70 -20.78
C ASP A 21 -7.66 8.86 -21.71
N ASP A 22 -6.85 9.08 -22.75
CA ASP A 22 -7.08 10.17 -23.70
C ASP A 22 -8.33 9.93 -24.56
N ALA A 23 -8.74 8.68 -24.80
CA ALA A 23 -9.91 8.39 -25.63
C ALA A 23 -11.23 8.60 -24.86
N SER A 24 -11.38 8.00 -23.68
CA SER A 24 -12.61 8.07 -22.87
C SER A 24 -12.68 9.31 -21.97
N GLY A 25 -11.54 9.84 -21.53
CA GLY A 25 -11.48 10.80 -20.43
C GLY A 25 -11.64 10.15 -19.04
N ASN A 26 -11.65 8.82 -18.96
CA ASN A 26 -11.75 8.10 -17.68
C ASN A 26 -10.45 8.20 -16.90
N ILE A 27 -10.57 8.32 -15.58
CA ILE A 27 -9.46 8.10 -14.65
C ILE A 27 -9.22 6.58 -14.58
N LEU A 28 -8.03 6.14 -14.97
CA LEU A 28 -7.67 4.72 -14.97
C LEU A 28 -7.06 4.26 -13.64
N GLY A 29 -6.52 5.21 -12.88
CA GLY A 29 -5.97 4.96 -11.55
C GLY A 29 -5.56 6.27 -10.89
N ALA A 30 -5.64 6.32 -9.58
CA ALA A 30 -5.12 7.42 -8.78
C ALA A 30 -4.62 6.97 -7.41
N TYR A 31 -3.62 7.66 -6.87
CA TYR A 31 -3.02 7.35 -5.59
C TYR A 31 -2.42 8.59 -4.92
N PHE A 32 -2.75 8.81 -3.66
CA PHE A 32 -2.21 9.85 -2.81
C PHE A 32 -0.91 9.40 -2.12
N ASP A 33 0.07 10.28 -2.12
CA ASP A 33 1.29 10.14 -1.33
C ASP A 33 1.74 11.52 -0.80
N LYS A 34 2.61 11.53 0.21
CA LYS A 34 3.15 12.77 0.80
C LYS A 34 3.97 13.55 -0.22
N GLN A 35 4.73 12.84 -1.05
CA GLN A 35 5.60 13.41 -2.06
C GLN A 35 5.35 12.72 -3.40
N GLU A 36 5.95 13.26 -4.46
CA GLU A 36 5.99 12.58 -5.74
C GLU A 36 7.00 11.42 -5.67
N THR A 37 6.51 10.18 -5.70
CA THR A 37 7.36 8.99 -5.46
C THR A 37 7.11 7.90 -6.49
N LEU A 38 8.14 7.07 -6.72
CA LEU A 38 8.01 5.83 -7.50
C LEU A 38 6.88 4.93 -6.97
N ASN A 39 6.71 4.87 -5.65
CA ASN A 39 5.70 4.02 -5.02
C ASN A 39 4.28 4.40 -5.48
N ALA A 40 3.98 5.70 -5.48
CA ALA A 40 2.68 6.18 -5.92
C ALA A 40 2.44 5.93 -7.42
N TYR A 41 3.47 6.07 -8.26
CA TYR A 41 3.38 5.70 -9.67
C TYR A 41 3.13 4.20 -9.88
N TYR A 42 3.78 3.35 -9.09
CA TYR A 42 3.53 1.90 -9.14
C TYR A 42 2.13 1.55 -8.67
N HIS A 43 1.57 2.23 -7.66
CA HIS A 43 0.17 2.01 -7.27
C HIS A 43 -0.80 2.39 -8.39
N VAL A 44 -0.57 3.52 -9.08
CA VAL A 44 -1.40 3.91 -10.23
C VAL A 44 -1.25 2.90 -11.36
N LEU A 45 -0.04 2.46 -11.68
CA LEU A 45 0.20 1.46 -12.73
C LEU A 45 -0.41 0.10 -12.37
N GLU A 46 -0.34 -0.34 -11.12
CA GLU A 46 -0.98 -1.58 -10.66
C GLU A 46 -2.49 -1.52 -10.87
N GLN A 47 -3.14 -0.41 -10.49
CA GLN A 47 -4.57 -0.22 -10.73
C GLN A 47 -4.92 -0.32 -12.23
N ILE A 48 -4.10 0.26 -13.11
CA ILE A 48 -4.29 0.17 -14.56
C ILE A 48 -4.17 -1.29 -15.02
N LEU A 49 -3.11 -1.97 -14.63
CA LEU A 49 -2.84 -3.34 -15.03
C LEU A 49 -3.93 -4.29 -14.52
N ALA A 50 -4.37 -4.13 -13.26
CA ALA A 50 -5.38 -4.99 -12.65
C ALA A 50 -6.77 -4.81 -13.26
N ASN A 51 -7.16 -3.58 -13.59
CA ASN A 51 -8.52 -3.26 -14.01
C ASN A 51 -8.70 -3.20 -15.55
N HIS A 52 -7.63 -2.93 -16.28
CA HIS A 52 -7.70 -2.66 -17.73
C HIS A 52 -6.73 -3.50 -18.56
N GLY A 53 -5.57 -3.85 -18.02
CA GLY A 53 -4.51 -4.55 -18.74
C GLY A 53 -3.32 -3.63 -19.07
N ILE A 54 -2.46 -4.08 -20.00
CA ILE A 54 -1.25 -3.34 -20.37
C ILE A 54 -1.61 -2.25 -21.39
N PRO A 55 -1.38 -0.96 -21.08
CA PRO A 55 -1.59 0.11 -22.06
C PRO A 55 -0.51 0.11 -23.13
N LEU A 56 -0.86 0.43 -24.38
CA LEU A 56 0.11 0.60 -25.47
C LEU A 56 1.18 1.67 -25.14
N GLN A 57 0.76 2.79 -24.56
CA GLN A 57 1.60 3.96 -24.34
C GLN A 57 1.21 4.70 -23.07
N MET A 58 2.22 5.17 -22.34
CA MET A 58 2.04 6.12 -21.25
C MET A 58 2.80 7.41 -21.51
N LYS A 59 2.11 8.54 -21.29
CA LYS A 59 2.69 9.89 -21.37
C LYS A 59 2.88 10.44 -19.96
N THR A 60 4.07 10.96 -19.68
CA THR A 60 4.44 11.53 -18.38
C THR A 60 5.17 12.87 -18.55
N ASP A 61 5.10 13.74 -17.53
CA ASP A 61 5.77 15.06 -17.58
C ASP A 61 7.24 14.94 -17.22
N LYS A 62 8.12 15.38 -18.14
CA LYS A 62 9.57 15.47 -17.95
C LYS A 62 10.00 16.28 -16.70
N ARG A 63 9.19 17.22 -16.21
CA ARG A 63 9.60 18.23 -15.19
C ARG A 63 9.34 17.83 -13.73
N THR A 64 8.27 17.09 -13.46
CA THR A 64 7.80 16.75 -12.10
C THR A 64 8.39 15.42 -11.65
N VAL A 65 8.32 14.38 -12.50
CA VAL A 65 8.76 13.02 -12.12
C VAL A 65 10.29 12.82 -12.23
N PHE A 66 10.97 13.68 -13.00
CA PHE A 66 12.23 13.29 -13.65
C PHE A 66 13.40 14.30 -13.52
N THR A 67 13.39 15.17 -12.51
CA THR A 67 14.52 16.10 -12.28
C THR A 67 14.95 16.27 -10.83
N TYR A 68 14.88 15.24 -9.98
CA TYR A 68 15.62 15.28 -8.70
C TYR A 68 17.11 14.88 -8.91
N GLN A 69 17.80 15.57 -9.81
CA GLN A 69 19.26 15.62 -9.81
C GLN A 69 19.72 16.67 -8.79
N ALA A 70 19.57 16.38 -7.49
CA ALA A 70 20.14 17.22 -6.45
C ALA A 70 20.45 16.50 -5.13
N SER A 71 20.56 15.16 -5.12
CA SER A 71 21.27 14.47 -4.06
C SER A 71 22.55 13.86 -4.64
N ASN A 72 23.67 14.05 -3.96
CA ASN A 72 24.99 13.52 -4.32
C ASN A 72 25.08 11.96 -4.31
N SER A 73 23.96 11.24 -4.36
CA SER A 73 23.88 9.78 -4.37
C SER A 73 23.65 9.25 -5.79
N LYS A 74 24.72 8.75 -6.42
CA LYS A 74 24.72 8.06 -7.73
C LYS A 74 23.97 6.70 -7.76
N LYS A 75 23.04 6.43 -6.85
CA LYS A 75 22.45 5.09 -6.72
C LYS A 75 21.26 4.94 -7.67
N MET A 76 21.32 3.92 -8.53
CA MET A 76 20.26 3.55 -9.48
C MET A 76 18.90 3.29 -8.78
N GLU A 77 18.92 2.84 -7.53
CA GLU A 77 17.69 2.58 -6.77
C GLU A 77 16.87 3.85 -6.51
N ASP A 78 17.52 5.01 -6.45
CA ASP A 78 16.89 6.30 -6.15
C ASP A 78 16.42 7.06 -7.39
N ASP A 79 16.74 6.53 -8.58
CA ASP A 79 16.31 7.10 -9.85
C ASP A 79 14.93 6.55 -10.26
N THR A 80 13.89 7.27 -9.84
CA THR A 80 12.49 7.00 -10.21
C THR A 80 12.30 6.84 -11.72
N TYR A 81 13.02 7.60 -12.55
CA TYR A 81 12.90 7.51 -14.02
C TYR A 81 13.35 6.15 -14.51
N THR A 82 14.54 5.74 -14.10
CA THR A 82 15.14 4.49 -14.53
C THR A 82 14.31 3.30 -14.06
N GLN A 83 13.83 3.33 -12.81
CA GLN A 83 13.01 2.25 -12.25
C GLN A 83 11.65 2.14 -12.96
N PHE A 84 10.92 3.25 -13.07
CA PHE A 84 9.60 3.26 -13.71
C PHE A 84 9.67 2.95 -15.20
N GLY A 85 10.67 3.53 -15.89
CA GLY A 85 10.93 3.26 -17.30
C GLY A 85 11.29 1.80 -17.56
N TYR A 86 12.04 1.17 -16.65
CA TYR A 86 12.35 -0.26 -16.73
C TYR A 86 11.11 -1.14 -16.56
N ALA A 87 10.22 -0.82 -15.59
CA ALA A 87 8.94 -1.52 -15.45
C ALA A 87 8.07 -1.38 -16.70
N CYS A 88 7.98 -0.18 -17.28
CA CYS A 88 7.27 0.06 -18.55
C CYS A 88 7.86 -0.77 -19.69
N HIS A 89 9.20 -0.80 -19.81
CA HIS A 89 9.90 -1.57 -20.83
C HIS A 89 9.63 -3.08 -20.70
N GLN A 90 9.65 -3.63 -19.48
CA GLN A 90 9.31 -5.04 -19.23
C GLN A 90 7.88 -5.40 -19.66
N LEU A 91 6.95 -4.46 -19.49
CA LEU A 91 5.55 -4.61 -19.89
C LEU A 91 5.31 -4.31 -21.38
N GLY A 92 6.34 -3.86 -22.13
CA GLY A 92 6.16 -3.42 -23.52
C GLY A 92 5.43 -2.09 -23.69
N ILE A 93 5.28 -1.31 -22.61
CA ILE A 93 4.62 0.00 -22.62
C ILE A 93 5.57 1.04 -23.20
N LEU A 94 5.12 1.75 -24.24
CA LEU A 94 5.87 2.90 -24.77
C LEU A 94 5.78 4.07 -23.79
N LEU A 95 6.89 4.42 -23.12
CA LEU A 95 6.96 5.57 -22.23
C LEU A 95 7.40 6.82 -22.96
N GLU A 96 6.49 7.78 -23.16
CA GLU A 96 6.80 9.10 -23.70
C GLU A 96 6.90 10.15 -22.58
N THR A 97 7.98 10.93 -22.60
CA THR A 97 8.16 12.10 -21.73
C THR A 97 8.07 13.37 -22.57
N THR A 98 7.22 14.31 -22.16
CA THR A 98 7.05 15.57 -22.89
C THR A 98 7.03 16.76 -21.94
N SER A 99 7.73 17.83 -22.32
CA SER A 99 7.66 19.13 -21.64
C SER A 99 6.62 20.05 -22.29
N ILE A 100 5.95 19.62 -23.36
CA ILE A 100 5.08 20.46 -24.19
C ILE A 100 3.67 20.54 -23.58
N PRO A 101 3.16 21.74 -23.24
CA PRO A 101 1.85 21.93 -22.62
C PRO A 101 0.65 21.37 -23.41
N GLN A 102 0.72 21.39 -24.75
CA GLN A 102 -0.35 20.88 -25.63
C GLN A 102 -0.61 19.38 -25.46
N ALA A 103 0.43 18.59 -25.15
CA ALA A 103 0.30 17.18 -24.84
C ALA A 103 -0.20 16.91 -23.41
N LYS A 104 -0.23 17.95 -22.56
CA LYS A 104 -0.61 17.89 -21.13
C LYS A 104 -2.01 18.41 -20.84
N GLY A 105 -2.67 19.02 -21.83
CA GLY A 105 -3.92 19.75 -21.61
C GLY A 105 -5.05 18.93 -20.99
N ARG A 106 -5.09 17.59 -21.17
CA ARG A 106 -6.14 16.75 -20.57
C ARG A 106 -5.90 16.45 -19.10
N VAL A 107 -4.71 15.94 -18.78
CA VAL A 107 -4.36 15.60 -17.39
C VAL A 107 -4.35 16.86 -16.52
N GLU A 108 -3.89 17.99 -17.06
CA GLU A 108 -3.92 19.27 -16.35
C GLU A 108 -5.35 19.79 -16.11
N ARG A 109 -6.24 19.67 -17.09
CA ARG A 109 -7.67 20.00 -16.89
C ARG A 109 -8.33 19.09 -15.85
N LEU A 110 -7.98 17.80 -15.85
CA LEU A 110 -8.44 16.87 -14.84
C LEU A 110 -7.89 17.24 -13.46
N ASN A 111 -6.61 17.57 -13.35
CA ASN A 111 -5.98 18.03 -12.11
C ASN A 111 -6.73 19.22 -11.52
N GLN A 112 -7.00 20.25 -12.32
CA GLN A 112 -7.76 21.44 -11.87
C GLN A 112 -9.19 21.07 -11.41
N THR A 113 -9.83 20.15 -12.12
CA THR A 113 -11.16 19.66 -11.75
C THR A 113 -11.12 18.91 -10.40
N LEU A 114 -10.13 18.04 -10.20
CA LEU A 114 -9.97 17.30 -8.96
C LEU A 114 -9.56 18.21 -7.80
N GLN A 115 -8.61 19.13 -8.01
CA GLN A 115 -8.18 20.11 -6.99
C GLN A 115 -9.34 20.96 -6.48
N SER A 116 -10.34 21.26 -7.31
CA SER A 116 -11.54 22.01 -6.87
C SER A 116 -12.59 21.14 -6.18
N ARG A 117 -12.76 19.87 -6.58
CA ARG A 117 -13.87 19.02 -6.12
C ARG A 117 -13.49 18.04 -5.03
N LEU A 118 -12.35 17.37 -5.19
CA LEU A 118 -11.94 16.27 -4.33
C LEU A 118 -11.71 16.71 -2.87
N PRO A 119 -11.12 17.88 -2.55
CA PRO A 119 -11.04 18.34 -1.17
C PRO A 119 -12.41 18.48 -0.48
N ILE A 120 -13.43 18.94 -1.23
CA ILE A 120 -14.81 19.06 -0.72
C ILE A 120 -15.40 17.69 -0.43
N GLU A 121 -15.18 16.72 -1.32
CA GLU A 121 -15.66 15.34 -1.15
C GLU A 121 -14.94 14.63 0.00
N LEU A 122 -13.63 14.82 0.15
CA LEU A 122 -12.86 14.28 1.28
C LEU A 122 -13.39 14.83 2.61
N GLU A 123 -13.59 16.14 2.71
CA GLU A 123 -14.13 16.79 3.91
C GLU A 123 -15.56 16.32 4.21
N ARG A 124 -16.41 16.21 3.18
CA ARG A 124 -17.78 15.71 3.32
C ARG A 124 -17.84 14.28 3.88
N ASN A 125 -16.85 13.46 3.55
CA ASN A 125 -16.71 12.10 4.07
C ASN A 125 -15.84 12.02 5.33
N LYS A 126 -15.38 13.16 5.88
CA LYS A 126 -14.52 13.26 7.08
C LYS A 126 -13.21 12.48 6.96
N ILE A 127 -12.61 12.50 5.77
CA ILE A 127 -11.38 11.79 5.46
C ILE A 127 -10.20 12.73 5.69
N HIS A 128 -9.31 12.35 6.60
CA HIS A 128 -8.16 13.19 6.99
C HIS A 128 -6.81 12.48 6.86
N THR A 129 -6.80 11.20 6.47
CA THR A 129 -5.58 10.40 6.31
C THR A 129 -5.39 9.95 4.86
N LEU A 130 -4.13 9.71 4.47
CA LEU A 130 -3.80 9.26 3.12
C LEU A 130 -4.36 7.87 2.85
N GLU A 131 -4.35 7.00 3.85
CA GLU A 131 -4.83 5.64 3.78
C GLU A 131 -6.35 5.59 3.53
N GLU A 132 -7.13 6.37 4.29
CA GLU A 132 -8.57 6.50 4.08
C GLU A 132 -8.87 7.13 2.73
N ALA A 133 -8.10 8.14 2.30
CA ALA A 133 -8.27 8.79 1.01
C ALA A 133 -8.00 7.85 -0.17
N ASN A 134 -6.94 7.04 -0.09
CA ASN A 134 -6.63 6.03 -1.09
C ASN A 134 -7.71 4.95 -1.17
N THR A 135 -8.33 4.60 -0.04
CA THR A 135 -9.49 3.69 -0.02
C THR A 135 -10.72 4.33 -0.67
N PHE A 136 -11.00 5.59 -0.35
CA PHE A 136 -12.11 6.37 -0.91
C PHE A 136 -11.95 6.63 -2.42
N LEU A 137 -10.72 6.85 -2.89
CA LEU A 137 -10.43 7.10 -4.30
C LEU A 137 -10.97 6.00 -5.21
N LEU A 138 -10.96 4.74 -4.78
CA LEU A 138 -11.45 3.61 -5.58
C LEU A 138 -12.92 3.78 -5.98
N SER A 139 -13.79 4.11 -5.02
CA SER A 139 -15.22 4.33 -5.29
C SER A 139 -15.49 5.69 -5.93
N TYR A 140 -14.71 6.71 -5.57
CA TYR A 140 -14.80 8.04 -6.17
C TYR A 140 -14.49 8.00 -7.67
N ILE A 141 -13.43 7.31 -8.09
CA ILE A 141 -13.05 7.14 -9.50
C ILE A 141 -14.16 6.48 -10.29
N GLN A 142 -14.78 5.43 -9.74
CA GLN A 142 -15.91 4.77 -10.39
C GLN A 142 -17.06 5.77 -10.63
N THR A 143 -17.45 6.49 -9.58
CA THR A 143 -18.54 7.48 -9.66
C THR A 143 -18.21 8.62 -10.63
N PHE A 144 -16.97 9.10 -10.60
CA PHE A 144 -16.49 10.15 -11.50
C PHE A 144 -16.53 9.70 -12.96
N ASN A 145 -16.06 8.49 -13.25
CA ASN A 145 -16.05 7.94 -14.61
C ASN A 145 -17.47 7.66 -15.12
N GLU A 146 -18.40 7.23 -14.25
CA GLU A 146 -19.80 7.08 -14.62
C GLU A 146 -20.45 8.41 -15.00
N GLN A 147 -20.07 9.50 -14.33
CA GLN A 147 -20.66 10.83 -14.55
C GLN A 147 -20.02 11.59 -15.73
N PHE A 148 -18.70 11.49 -15.90
CA PHE A 148 -17.93 12.33 -16.83
C PHE A 148 -17.22 11.54 -17.94
N GLY A 149 -17.13 10.22 -17.80
CA GLY A 149 -16.46 9.34 -18.72
C GLY A 149 -17.24 9.11 -20.01
N ASN A 150 -16.53 8.99 -21.13
CA ASN A 150 -17.11 8.61 -22.41
C ASN A 150 -16.92 7.12 -22.69
N LYS A 151 -17.88 6.51 -23.38
CA LYS A 151 -17.71 5.16 -23.91
C LYS A 151 -16.78 5.18 -25.12
N THR A 152 -15.72 4.40 -25.06
CA THR A 152 -14.84 4.16 -26.20
C THR A 152 -15.30 2.93 -26.98
N LYS A 153 -15.14 2.96 -28.31
CA LYS A 153 -15.53 1.85 -29.19
C LYS A 153 -14.47 0.75 -29.26
N LEU A 154 -13.23 1.08 -28.91
CA LEU A 154 -12.07 0.21 -29.03
C LEU A 154 -11.25 0.30 -27.76
N SER A 155 -10.90 -0.87 -27.19
CA SER A 155 -9.88 -1.00 -26.15
C SER A 155 -8.57 -1.39 -26.83
N VAL A 156 -7.47 -0.71 -26.49
CA VAL A 156 -6.11 -1.01 -26.98
C VAL A 156 -5.22 -1.62 -25.89
N PHE A 157 -5.82 -2.09 -24.80
CA PHE A 157 -5.11 -2.74 -23.72
C PHE A 157 -4.82 -4.21 -24.07
N GLU A 158 -3.61 -4.66 -23.81
CA GLU A 158 -3.25 -6.08 -23.86
C GLU A 158 -3.54 -6.78 -22.54
N GLU A 159 -3.48 -8.11 -22.53
CA GLU A 159 -3.75 -8.93 -21.35
C GLU A 159 -2.77 -8.60 -20.21
N ALA A 160 -3.30 -8.46 -19.00
CA ALA A 160 -2.49 -8.18 -17.83
C ALA A 160 -1.63 -9.40 -17.45
N PRO A 161 -0.37 -9.21 -17.01
CA PRO A 161 0.40 -10.28 -16.39
C PRO A 161 -0.30 -10.77 -15.12
N ASN A 162 0.04 -11.99 -14.69
CA ASN A 162 -0.54 -12.53 -13.47
C ASN A 162 -0.12 -11.69 -12.23
N PRO A 163 -0.88 -11.71 -11.12
CA PRO A 163 -0.59 -10.85 -9.97
C PRO A 163 0.83 -10.99 -9.41
N SER A 164 1.38 -12.21 -9.40
CA SER A 164 2.74 -12.48 -8.92
C SER A 164 3.81 -11.88 -9.83
N GLU A 165 3.60 -11.92 -11.15
CA GLU A 165 4.47 -11.27 -12.13
C GLU A 165 4.41 -9.75 -11.99
N ARG A 166 3.20 -9.17 -11.87
CA ARG A 166 3.04 -7.73 -11.64
C ARG A 166 3.77 -7.28 -10.39
N ASN A 167 3.69 -8.06 -9.31
CA ASN A 167 4.37 -7.77 -8.04
C ASN A 167 5.89 -7.64 -8.19
N LEU A 168 6.50 -8.48 -9.04
CA LEU A 168 7.94 -8.46 -9.32
C LEU A 168 8.33 -7.43 -10.38
N ILE A 169 7.49 -7.18 -11.38
CA ILE A 169 7.72 -6.15 -12.42
C ILE A 169 7.71 -4.75 -11.79
N LEU A 170 6.79 -4.51 -10.85
CA LEU A 170 6.68 -3.27 -10.09
C LEU A 170 7.63 -3.23 -8.88
N ALA A 171 8.74 -3.97 -8.93
CA ALA A 171 9.74 -3.96 -7.86
C ALA A 171 10.70 -2.76 -7.96
N ARG A 172 11.23 -2.31 -6.82
CA ARG A 172 12.38 -1.41 -6.76
C ARG A 172 13.67 -2.22 -6.79
N LEU A 173 14.52 -1.91 -7.75
CA LEU A 173 15.77 -2.63 -8.02
C LEU A 173 16.97 -1.91 -7.42
N ALA A 174 17.83 -2.66 -6.74
CA ALA A 174 19.08 -2.11 -6.21
C ALA A 174 20.24 -3.10 -6.36
N GLU A 175 21.33 -2.67 -7.01
CA GLU A 175 22.55 -3.48 -7.04
C GLU A 175 23.21 -3.45 -5.65
N ARG A 176 23.53 -4.64 -5.15
CA ARG A 176 24.24 -4.87 -3.90
C ARG A 176 25.25 -5.99 -4.06
N VAL A 177 26.06 -6.15 -3.03
CA VAL A 177 27.12 -7.12 -2.99
C VAL A 177 27.03 -7.85 -1.65
N VAL A 178 27.22 -9.17 -1.68
CA VAL A 178 27.22 -10.03 -0.50
C VAL A 178 28.41 -9.68 0.40
N ASP A 179 28.12 -9.40 1.67
CA ASP A 179 29.13 -9.04 2.67
C ASP A 179 29.81 -10.29 3.26
N SER A 180 30.81 -10.11 4.13
CA SER A 180 31.52 -11.21 4.79
C SER A 180 30.61 -12.08 5.65
N GLY A 181 29.50 -11.55 6.14
CA GLY A 181 28.49 -12.30 6.89
C GLY A 181 27.46 -13.03 6.00
N HIS A 182 27.75 -13.22 4.71
CA HIS A 182 26.89 -13.88 3.72
C HIS A 182 25.49 -13.25 3.52
N HIS A 183 25.28 -12.05 4.04
CA HIS A 183 24.04 -11.28 3.90
C HIS A 183 24.27 -10.03 3.05
N ILE A 184 23.17 -9.38 2.68
CA ILE A 184 23.14 -8.11 1.97
C ILE A 184 22.45 -7.07 2.82
N ARG A 185 23.01 -5.85 2.84
CA ARG A 185 22.39 -4.71 3.51
C ARG A 185 21.56 -3.87 2.54
N PHE A 186 20.29 -3.66 2.88
CA PHE A 186 19.35 -2.84 2.13
C PHE A 186 18.45 -2.06 3.09
N GLN A 187 18.24 -0.76 2.86
CA GLN A 187 17.41 0.11 3.72
C GLN A 187 17.70 -0.04 5.24
N ASN A 188 18.98 -0.06 5.63
CA ASN A 188 19.46 -0.25 7.01
C ASN A 188 19.06 -1.57 7.68
N ARG A 189 18.70 -2.59 6.89
CA ARG A 189 18.42 -3.95 7.36
C ARG A 189 19.29 -4.96 6.63
N CYS A 190 19.51 -6.11 7.26
CA CYS A 190 20.35 -7.19 6.74
C CYS A 190 19.47 -8.34 6.27
N TYR A 191 19.73 -8.87 5.07
CA TYR A 191 18.93 -9.91 4.44
C TYR A 191 19.81 -11.06 3.98
N ILE A 192 19.42 -12.29 4.32
CA ILE A 192 20.07 -13.51 3.84
C ILE A 192 19.15 -14.24 2.84
N PRO A 193 19.68 -14.74 1.71
CA PRO A 193 18.86 -15.52 0.78
C PRO A 193 18.46 -16.86 1.38
N THR A 194 17.23 -17.28 1.11
CA THR A 194 16.67 -18.55 1.54
C THR A 194 16.05 -19.30 0.37
N GLU A 195 16.17 -20.62 0.40
CA GLU A 195 15.56 -21.54 -0.55
C GLU A 195 14.87 -22.66 0.23
N GLN A 196 13.56 -22.84 0.00
CA GLN A 196 12.73 -23.82 0.73
C GLN A 196 12.85 -23.71 2.26
N GLY A 197 12.97 -22.49 2.78
CA GLY A 197 13.11 -22.20 4.21
C GLY A 197 14.50 -22.43 4.80
N LYS A 198 15.50 -22.80 3.99
CA LYS A 198 16.90 -22.95 4.42
C LYS A 198 17.73 -21.78 3.93
N GLU A 199 18.66 -21.32 4.78
CA GLU A 199 19.60 -20.27 4.44
C GLU A 199 20.60 -20.75 3.39
N VAL A 200 20.82 -19.93 2.37
CA VAL A 200 21.79 -20.17 1.29
C VAL A 200 22.91 -19.16 1.45
N TYR A 201 24.16 -19.65 1.43
CA TYR A 201 25.32 -18.81 1.63
C TYR A 201 26.07 -18.59 0.32
N PHE A 202 26.37 -17.34 0.02
CA PHE A 202 27.15 -16.95 -1.15
C PHE A 202 28.50 -16.38 -0.74
N ILE A 203 29.51 -16.53 -1.60
CA ILE A 203 30.84 -15.99 -1.31
C ILE A 203 30.79 -14.47 -1.21
N ARG A 204 31.65 -13.90 -0.36
CA ARG A 204 31.84 -12.46 -0.25
C ARG A 204 32.14 -11.87 -1.64
N LYS A 205 31.61 -10.67 -1.90
CA LYS A 205 31.76 -9.96 -3.18
C LYS A 205 30.91 -10.51 -4.33
N THR A 206 30.02 -11.48 -4.09
CA THR A 206 29.03 -11.89 -5.09
C THR A 206 28.08 -10.73 -5.36
N LYS A 207 27.89 -10.38 -6.64
CA LYS A 207 26.92 -9.38 -7.06
C LYS A 207 25.51 -9.94 -6.94
N ALA A 208 24.60 -9.11 -6.45
CA ALA A 208 23.19 -9.45 -6.29
C ALA A 208 22.32 -8.25 -6.64
N LEU A 209 21.18 -8.53 -7.24
CA LEU A 209 20.14 -7.53 -7.45
C LEU A 209 19.07 -7.71 -6.37
N VAL A 210 18.92 -6.71 -5.51
CA VAL A 210 17.82 -6.64 -4.55
C VAL A 210 16.57 -6.22 -5.28
N LEU A 211 15.50 -7.00 -5.12
CA LEU A 211 14.17 -6.78 -5.64
C LEU A 211 13.27 -6.50 -4.43
N LYS A 212 12.91 -5.24 -4.19
CA LYS A 212 11.83 -4.92 -3.25
C LYS A 212 10.53 -4.95 -4.04
N ALA A 213 9.77 -6.03 -3.93
CA ALA A 213 8.52 -6.23 -4.63
C ALA A 213 7.46 -5.19 -4.21
N PHE A 214 6.38 -5.11 -4.98
CA PHE A 214 5.33 -4.11 -4.78
C PHE A 214 4.57 -4.28 -3.45
N ASP A 215 4.37 -5.52 -3.00
CA ASP A 215 3.85 -5.86 -1.66
C ASP A 215 4.81 -5.51 -0.50
N GLY A 216 6.07 -5.19 -0.81
CA GLY A 216 7.11 -4.85 0.14
C GLY A 216 8.06 -6.01 0.48
N ASP A 217 7.80 -7.23 -0.02
CA ASP A 217 8.69 -8.37 0.16
C ASP A 217 10.03 -8.14 -0.52
N ILE A 218 11.09 -8.69 0.07
CA ILE A 218 12.45 -8.53 -0.45
C ILE A 218 12.94 -9.87 -1.01
N TYR A 219 13.38 -9.82 -2.25
CA TYR A 219 13.98 -10.94 -2.97
C TYR A 219 15.40 -10.58 -3.41
N LEU A 220 16.22 -11.62 -3.62
CA LEU A 220 17.56 -11.48 -4.16
C LEU A 220 17.65 -12.24 -5.47
N ASN A 221 18.01 -11.56 -6.56
CA ASN A 221 18.43 -12.22 -7.78
C ASN A 221 19.97 -12.34 -7.78
N ILE A 222 20.44 -13.59 -7.77
CA ILE A 222 21.86 -13.95 -7.84
C ILE A 222 22.02 -15.00 -8.93
N ALA A 223 22.88 -14.71 -9.92
CA ALA A 223 23.12 -15.59 -11.07
C ALA A 223 21.82 -16.04 -11.77
N ASP A 224 20.93 -15.08 -12.05
CA ASP A 224 19.63 -15.26 -12.72
C ASP A 224 18.62 -16.14 -11.98
N LYS A 225 18.87 -16.42 -10.70
CA LYS A 225 17.94 -17.13 -9.81
C LYS A 225 17.45 -16.21 -8.71
N ILE A 226 16.12 -16.16 -8.54
CA ILE A 226 15.44 -15.39 -7.50
C ILE A 226 15.33 -16.24 -6.22
N TYR A 227 15.76 -15.66 -5.10
CA TYR A 227 15.70 -16.23 -3.77
C TYR A 227 14.77 -15.39 -2.88
N HIS A 228 14.02 -16.05 -2.00
CA HIS A 228 13.37 -15.37 -0.89
C HIS A 228 14.43 -14.85 0.08
N THR A 229 14.08 -13.90 0.93
CA THR A 229 15.00 -13.43 1.98
C THR A 229 14.43 -13.61 3.37
N LYS A 230 15.35 -13.74 4.32
CA LYS A 230 15.09 -13.66 5.74
C LYS A 230 15.81 -12.44 6.30
N GLU A 231 15.08 -11.60 7.02
CA GLU A 231 15.67 -10.45 7.73
C GLU A 231 16.49 -10.95 8.92
N LEU A 232 17.72 -10.46 9.01
CA LEU A 232 18.63 -10.67 10.13
C LEU A 232 18.56 -9.45 11.05
N LEU A 233 18.42 -9.71 12.35
CA LEU A 233 18.51 -8.67 13.37
C LEU A 233 19.98 -8.28 13.57
N ASP A 234 20.25 -6.98 13.73
CA ASP A 234 21.61 -6.48 13.99
C ASP A 234 22.22 -7.04 15.29
N HIS A 235 21.36 -7.43 16.24
CA HIS A 235 21.73 -8.11 17.47
C HIS A 235 20.67 -9.14 17.85
N GLU A 236 21.10 -10.32 18.30
CA GLU A 236 20.20 -11.21 19.03
C GLU A 236 19.92 -10.58 20.41
N LEU A 237 18.65 -10.34 20.75
CA LEU A 237 18.25 -9.74 22.03
C LEU A 237 18.65 -10.60 23.24
N TYR A 238 18.85 -11.89 23.01
CA TYR A 238 19.25 -12.87 24.01
C TYR A 238 20.34 -13.76 23.45
N SER A 239 21.36 -14.05 24.26
CA SER A 239 22.39 -15.02 23.86
C SER A 239 21.87 -16.43 24.06
N LYS A 240 21.72 -17.21 22.99
CA LYS A 240 21.35 -18.65 23.06
C LYS A 240 22.24 -19.47 23.99
N ASN A 241 23.48 -19.02 24.22
CA ASN A 241 24.45 -19.72 25.06
C ASN A 241 24.42 -19.29 26.53
N PHE A 242 23.92 -18.09 26.86
CA PHE A 242 24.04 -17.51 28.20
C PHE A 242 22.70 -17.14 28.84
N GLU A 243 21.64 -16.95 28.06
CA GLU A 243 20.33 -16.55 28.54
C GLU A 243 19.27 -17.55 28.07
N GLN A 244 18.46 -18.06 29.00
CA GLN A 244 17.27 -18.84 28.64
C GLN A 244 16.28 -17.92 27.93
N GLU A 245 15.72 -18.36 26.79
CA GLU A 245 14.62 -17.64 26.15
C GLU A 245 13.57 -17.30 27.20
N PRO A 246 13.17 -16.02 27.34
CA PRO A 246 12.19 -15.65 28.34
C PRO A 246 10.93 -16.47 28.08
N GLU A 247 10.50 -17.25 29.07
CA GLU A 247 9.23 -17.96 29.00
C GLU A 247 8.18 -16.93 28.59
N GLN A 248 7.55 -17.13 27.42
CA GLN A 248 6.42 -16.33 27.01
C GLN A 248 5.42 -16.41 28.17
N LYS A 249 5.26 -15.32 28.93
CA LYS A 249 4.30 -15.27 30.04
C LYS A 249 2.95 -15.57 29.42
N LYS A 250 2.49 -16.82 29.55
CA LYS A 250 1.15 -17.21 29.13
C LYS A 250 0.21 -16.19 29.74
N GLU A 251 -0.48 -15.43 28.90
CA GLU A 251 -1.47 -14.49 29.40
C GLU A 251 -2.38 -15.27 30.34
N ARG A 252 -2.39 -14.88 31.63
CA ARG A 252 -3.23 -15.55 32.61
C ARG A 252 -4.65 -15.42 32.08
N ARG A 253 -5.31 -16.55 31.79
CA ARG A 253 -6.71 -16.56 31.41
C ARG A 253 -7.46 -15.72 32.44
N LYS A 254 -7.98 -14.56 32.03
CA LYS A 254 -8.78 -13.72 32.93
C LYS A 254 -9.98 -14.57 33.34
N TYR A 255 -10.06 -14.92 34.63
CA TYR A 255 -11.20 -15.67 35.14
C TYR A 255 -12.43 -14.77 35.07
N ILE A 256 -13.33 -15.08 34.15
CA ILE A 256 -14.65 -14.46 34.07
C ILE A 256 -15.55 -15.32 34.97
N PRO A 257 -16.05 -14.78 36.10
CA PRO A 257 -16.91 -15.55 36.99
C PRO A 257 -18.18 -16.01 36.26
N PRO A 258 -18.66 -17.24 36.51
CA PRO A 258 -19.90 -17.74 35.93
C PRO A 258 -21.08 -16.86 36.37
N GLN A 259 -22.18 -16.90 35.60
CA GLN A 259 -23.37 -16.08 35.86
C GLN A 259 -23.97 -16.32 37.26
N THR A 260 -23.73 -17.49 37.84
CA THR A 260 -24.15 -17.91 39.18
C THR A 260 -23.32 -17.30 40.32
N HIS A 261 -22.26 -16.54 40.03
CA HIS A 261 -21.37 -16.01 41.06
C HIS A 261 -22.02 -14.85 41.85
N PRO A 262 -21.95 -14.83 43.21
CA PRO A 262 -22.66 -13.86 44.05
C PRO A 262 -22.41 -12.38 43.70
N TRP A 263 -21.18 -12.02 43.35
CA TRP A 263 -20.84 -10.64 42.96
C TRP A 263 -21.56 -10.18 41.67
N LYS A 264 -21.82 -11.07 40.69
CA LYS A 264 -22.55 -10.67 39.48
C LYS A 264 -23.98 -10.25 39.80
N LEU A 265 -24.65 -10.93 40.75
CA LEU A 265 -25.96 -10.52 41.25
C LEU A 265 -25.91 -9.12 41.87
N THR A 266 -24.91 -8.85 42.73
CA THR A 266 -24.72 -7.54 43.36
C THR A 266 -24.45 -6.45 42.32
N SER A 267 -23.59 -6.72 41.34
CA SER A 267 -23.29 -5.80 40.23
C SER A 267 -24.52 -5.53 39.37
N PHE A 268 -25.35 -6.55 39.13
CA PHE A 268 -26.59 -6.40 38.38
C PHE A 268 -27.63 -5.57 39.14
N LYS A 269 -27.79 -5.79 40.45
CA LYS A 269 -28.64 -4.95 41.31
C LYS A 269 -28.19 -3.48 41.32
N GLN A 270 -26.88 -3.22 41.39
CA GLN A 270 -26.33 -1.87 41.28
C GLN A 270 -26.60 -1.24 39.90
N TYR A 271 -26.49 -2.02 38.83
CA TYR A 271 -26.83 -1.57 37.47
C TYR A 271 -28.31 -1.22 37.34
N LEU A 272 -29.21 -2.06 37.87
CA LEU A 272 -30.66 -1.78 37.89
C LEU A 272 -30.98 -0.50 38.67
N HIS A 273 -30.41 -0.33 39.87
CA HIS A 273 -30.56 0.91 40.65
C HIS A 273 -30.06 2.14 39.89
N LYS A 274 -28.92 2.04 39.19
CA LYS A 274 -28.39 3.13 38.36
C LYS A 274 -29.35 3.52 37.23
N ASN A 275 -30.09 2.55 36.70
CA ASN A 275 -31.11 2.74 35.67
C ASN A 275 -32.52 2.97 36.23
N LYS A 276 -32.66 3.26 37.53
CA LYS A 276 -33.94 3.50 38.22
C LYS A 276 -34.95 2.36 38.08
N LYS A 277 -34.48 1.12 37.98
CA LYS A 277 -35.32 -0.08 38.05
C LYS A 277 -35.02 -0.84 39.33
N ASP A 278 -36.04 -1.38 39.98
CA ASP A 278 -35.85 -2.26 41.13
C ASP A 278 -35.79 -3.73 40.70
N TYR A 279 -34.99 -4.52 41.44
CA TYR A 279 -34.76 -5.93 41.11
C TYR A 279 -36.05 -6.76 41.15
N GLU A 280 -36.99 -6.43 42.05
CA GLU A 280 -38.26 -7.14 42.16
C GLU A 280 -39.22 -6.83 41.01
N GLU A 281 -39.20 -5.61 40.47
CA GLU A 281 -39.93 -5.23 39.24
C GLU A 281 -39.38 -5.99 38.03
N PHE A 282 -38.04 -6.12 37.92
CA PHE A 282 -37.42 -6.86 36.83
C PHE A 282 -37.79 -8.35 36.83
N THR A 283 -37.78 -9.01 38.00
CA THR A 283 -38.16 -10.43 38.11
C THR A 283 -39.65 -10.66 37.90
N SER A 284 -40.51 -9.69 38.21
CA SER A 284 -41.96 -9.81 37.97
C SER A 284 -42.31 -9.56 36.50
N GLU A 285 -41.57 -8.71 35.79
CA GLU A 285 -41.66 -8.55 34.32
C GLU A 285 -41.26 -9.83 33.55
N GLU A 286 -40.22 -10.56 34.01
CA GLU A 286 -39.79 -11.82 33.37
C GLU A 286 -40.80 -12.97 33.57
N ILE A 287 -41.45 -13.07 34.74
CA ILE A 287 -42.47 -14.10 35.02
C ILE A 287 -43.73 -13.91 34.15
N HIS A 288 -43.97 -12.71 33.59
CA HIS A 288 -45.07 -12.41 32.69
C HIS A 288 -44.69 -12.38 31.19
N SER A 289 -43.44 -12.70 30.82
CA SER A 289 -43.06 -12.88 29.42
C SER A 289 -43.43 -14.29 28.92
N PRO A 290 -44.29 -14.42 27.88
CA PRO A 290 -44.89 -15.71 27.48
C PRO A 290 -43.96 -16.62 26.66
N GLN A 291 -42.64 -16.56 26.84
CA GLN A 291 -41.68 -17.33 26.03
C GLN A 291 -40.90 -18.43 26.78
N LEU A 292 -41.25 -18.73 28.03
CA LEU A 292 -40.66 -19.86 28.77
C LEU A 292 -41.75 -20.77 29.37
N GLN A 293 -42.59 -21.32 28.50
CA GLN A 293 -43.24 -22.61 28.73
C GLN A 293 -42.94 -23.51 27.52
N VAL A 294 -41.75 -24.14 27.53
CA VAL A 294 -41.46 -25.55 27.16
C VAL A 294 -40.05 -25.85 27.68
#